data_AF-A0A7S1IRR9-F1
#
_entry.id   AF-A0A7S1IRR9-F1
#
_cell.length_a   1.000
_cell.length_b   1.000
_cell.length_c   1.000
_cell.angle_alpha   90.00
_cell.angle_beta   90.00
_cell.angle_gamma   90.00
#
_symmetry.space_group_name_H-M   'P 1'
#
loop_
_entity.id
_entity.type
_entity.pdbx_description
1 polymer ?
#
loop_
_entity_poly.entity_id
_entity_poly.type
_entity_poly.pdbx_seq_one_letter_code
_entity_poly.pdbx_strand_id
1 'polypeptide(L)'
;RGQGLDVTIFFYNPNIHPLEEYEMRKNENKRYADELGIPFVDADYDTEEWFRRAKGMELCPERGQRCSMCFDMRFERTALYAAEHGFGTITTTNATSRWKDADQVNESGIKAAAKYPGVGWWIYDWQTEAMSQRKYRINADLQFYKQEYCGCSYSLRDVNMYRKKEGLAPVVVGGETYYSDPVKDSEEESVERVAQFFADTNSAEEEEKRRLREMYRERRKNHRQQEGNNW
;
A
#
# COMPACT_ATOMS: atom_id res chain seq x y z
N ARG A 1 -3.89 22.40 -2.90
CA ARG A 1 -3.71 23.80 -3.37
C ARG A 1 -5.01 24.49 -3.80
N GLY A 2 -5.85 23.92 -4.68
CA GLY A 2 -7.10 24.57 -5.13
C GLY A 2 -8.16 24.87 -4.05
N GLN A 3 -7.99 24.36 -2.82
CA GLN A 3 -8.86 24.64 -1.67
C GLN A 3 -8.18 25.48 -0.57
N GLY A 4 -7.00 26.06 -0.83
CA GLY A 4 -6.28 26.89 0.15
C GLY A 4 -5.63 26.14 1.31
N LEU A 5 -5.59 24.81 1.26
CA LEU A 5 -4.95 23.98 2.28
C LEU A 5 -3.42 24.07 2.19
N ASP A 6 -2.78 24.28 3.34
CA ASP A 6 -1.36 24.03 3.56
C ASP A 6 -1.14 22.53 3.73
N VAL A 7 -0.36 21.93 2.84
CA VAL A 7 -0.22 20.48 2.72
C VAL A 7 1.25 20.10 2.65
N THR A 8 1.60 19.05 3.40
CA THR A 8 2.90 18.38 3.34
C THR A 8 2.66 16.91 3.06
N ILE A 9 3.46 16.32 2.19
CA ILE A 9 3.44 14.89 1.92
C ILE A 9 4.40 14.20 2.88
N PHE A 10 3.88 13.24 3.64
CA PHE A 10 4.68 12.36 4.49
C PHE A 10 4.73 10.96 3.88
N PHE A 11 5.90 10.57 3.37
CA PHE A 11 6.10 9.28 2.72
C PHE A 11 6.69 8.27 3.69
N TYR A 12 5.84 7.37 4.20
CA TYR A 12 6.24 6.25 5.04
C TYR A 12 5.54 4.98 4.58
N ASN A 13 6.32 4.11 3.92
CA ASN A 13 5.84 2.88 3.27
C ASN A 13 6.83 1.72 3.49
N PRO A 14 7.07 1.31 4.75
CA PRO A 14 8.03 0.26 5.09
C PRO A 14 7.65 -1.12 4.52
N ASN A 15 6.40 -1.26 4.06
CA ASN A 15 5.88 -2.49 3.48
C ASN A 15 6.24 -2.67 2.01
N ILE A 16 6.65 -1.62 1.28
CA ILE A 16 6.94 -1.76 -0.16
C ILE A 16 8.17 -2.65 -0.30
N HIS A 17 8.10 -3.65 -1.15
CA HIS A 17 9.15 -4.63 -1.36
C HIS A 17 9.16 -5.08 -2.82
N PRO A 18 10.33 -5.26 -3.44
CA PRO A 18 11.67 -5.06 -2.86
C PRO A 18 12.08 -3.58 -2.84
N LEU A 19 13.33 -3.29 -2.46
CA LEU A 19 13.86 -1.92 -2.30
C LEU A 19 13.74 -1.12 -3.60
N GLU A 20 13.94 -1.76 -4.74
CA GLU A 20 13.83 -1.13 -6.06
C GLU A 20 12.43 -0.56 -6.29
N GLU A 21 11.38 -1.28 -5.88
CA GLU A 21 10.00 -0.80 -5.94
C GLU A 21 9.77 0.39 -5.01
N TYR A 22 10.36 0.34 -3.81
CA TYR A 22 10.24 1.42 -2.83
C TYR A 22 10.86 2.71 -3.35
N GLU A 23 12.09 2.64 -3.86
CA GLU A 23 12.79 3.80 -4.43
C GLU A 23 12.05 4.36 -5.64
N MET A 24 11.56 3.51 -6.54
CA MET A 24 10.77 3.96 -7.69
C MET A 24 9.50 4.70 -7.27
N ARG A 25 8.68 4.11 -6.37
CA ARG A 25 7.44 4.74 -5.90
C ARG A 25 7.69 6.02 -5.11
N LYS A 26 8.76 6.06 -4.32
CA LYS A 26 9.19 7.25 -3.57
C LYS A 26 9.62 8.38 -4.50
N ASN A 27 10.52 8.09 -5.44
CA ASN A 27 11.06 9.07 -6.36
C ASN A 27 9.96 9.64 -7.26
N GLU A 28 9.01 8.81 -7.67
CA GLU A 28 7.87 9.25 -8.47
C GLU A 28 6.94 10.17 -7.67
N ASN A 29 6.67 9.87 -6.40
CA ASN A 29 5.86 10.74 -5.55
C ASN A 29 6.58 12.06 -5.24
N LYS A 30 7.89 11.99 -4.99
CA LYS A 30 8.74 13.16 -4.73
C LYS A 30 8.83 14.07 -5.96
N ARG A 31 9.04 13.51 -7.15
CA ARG A 31 9.07 14.25 -8.42
C ARG A 31 7.82 15.12 -8.58
N TYR A 32 6.64 14.52 -8.36
CA TYR A 32 5.38 15.25 -8.46
C TYR A 32 5.17 16.26 -7.34
N ALA A 33 5.60 15.95 -6.13
CA ALA A 33 5.57 16.91 -5.02
C ALA A 33 6.43 18.14 -5.32
N ASP A 34 7.63 17.94 -5.85
CA ASP A 34 8.58 19.00 -6.21
C ASP A 34 8.01 19.88 -7.35
N GLU A 35 7.40 19.28 -8.39
CA GLU A 35 6.72 20.01 -9.47
C GLU A 35 5.58 20.90 -8.96
N LEU A 36 4.83 20.41 -7.98
CA LEU A 36 3.78 21.17 -7.32
C LEU A 36 4.29 22.12 -6.23
N GLY A 37 5.59 22.10 -5.91
CA GLY A 37 6.18 22.85 -4.79
C GLY A 37 5.60 22.47 -3.42
N ILE A 38 5.15 21.23 -3.25
CA ILE A 38 4.62 20.70 -2.00
C ILE A 38 5.77 20.13 -1.16
N PRO A 39 5.93 20.52 0.12
CA PRO A 39 6.93 19.91 0.99
C PRO A 39 6.77 18.40 1.07
N PHE A 40 7.89 17.69 0.99
CA PHE A 40 7.95 16.24 1.00
C PHE A 40 8.88 15.77 2.11
N VAL A 41 8.35 14.92 2.99
CA VAL A 41 9.06 14.31 4.11
C VAL A 41 9.26 12.84 3.79
N ASP A 42 10.51 12.44 3.61
CA ASP A 42 10.92 11.04 3.43
C ASP A 42 11.20 10.43 4.81
N ALA A 43 10.45 9.40 5.19
CA ALA A 43 10.61 8.72 6.47
C ALA A 43 11.25 7.34 6.29
N ASP A 44 11.85 6.83 7.36
CA ASP A 44 12.66 5.62 7.37
C ASP A 44 11.99 4.41 6.71
N TYR A 45 12.75 3.68 5.89
CA TYR A 45 12.33 2.45 5.25
C TYR A 45 12.50 1.24 6.19
N ASP A 46 11.71 1.21 7.27
CA ASP A 46 11.78 0.22 8.35
C ASP A 46 11.13 -1.14 7.98
N THR A 47 11.69 -1.79 6.96
CA THR A 47 11.21 -3.08 6.44
C THR A 47 11.27 -4.20 7.46
N GLU A 48 12.32 -4.23 8.28
CA GLU A 48 12.55 -5.26 9.30
C GLU A 48 11.41 -5.25 10.33
N GLU A 49 11.06 -4.07 10.86
CA GLU A 49 9.93 -3.91 11.77
C GLU A 49 8.61 -4.32 11.12
N TRP A 50 8.42 -3.98 9.84
CA TRP A 50 7.21 -4.38 9.12
C TRP A 50 7.09 -5.90 9.01
N PHE A 51 8.17 -6.60 8.64
CA PHE A 51 8.19 -8.06 8.59
C PHE A 51 8.00 -8.68 9.98
N ARG A 52 8.58 -8.07 11.02
CA ARG A 52 8.40 -8.50 12.41
C ARG A 52 6.93 -8.43 12.83
N ARG A 53 6.22 -7.33 12.52
CA ARG A 53 4.78 -7.18 12.79
C ARG A 53 3.90 -8.08 11.91
N ALA A 54 4.30 -8.33 10.67
CA ALA A 54 3.56 -9.18 9.73
C ALA A 54 3.71 -10.70 10.00
N LYS A 55 4.63 -11.10 10.89
CA LYS A 55 4.85 -12.50 11.26
C LYS A 55 3.57 -13.11 11.84
N GLY A 56 3.08 -14.18 11.23
CA GLY A 56 1.79 -14.78 11.58
C GLY A 56 0.65 -14.43 10.61
N MET A 57 0.82 -13.38 9.82
CA MET A 57 -0.19 -12.84 8.90
C MET A 57 0.16 -13.08 7.42
N GLU A 58 1.12 -13.98 7.14
CA GLU A 58 1.64 -14.20 5.79
C GLU A 58 0.56 -14.68 4.82
N LEU A 59 -0.45 -15.39 5.33
CA LEU A 59 -1.57 -15.93 4.56
C LEU A 59 -2.88 -15.20 4.81
N CYS A 60 -2.86 -14.07 5.52
CA CYS A 60 -4.02 -13.20 5.57
C CYS A 60 -4.35 -12.72 4.14
N PRO A 61 -5.63 -12.71 3.74
CA PRO A 61 -6.01 -12.17 2.45
C PRO A 61 -5.75 -10.66 2.37
N GLU A 62 -5.68 -10.12 1.16
CA GLU A 62 -5.80 -8.67 0.96
C GLU A 62 -7.13 -8.18 1.53
N ARG A 63 -7.14 -6.95 2.05
CA ARG A 63 -8.21 -6.38 2.90
C ARG A 63 -8.44 -7.13 4.23
N GLY A 64 -7.65 -8.16 4.54
CA GLY A 64 -7.66 -8.83 5.83
C GLY A 64 -6.81 -8.13 6.90
N GLN A 65 -6.61 -8.81 8.04
CA GLN A 65 -5.90 -8.30 9.22
C GLN A 65 -4.49 -7.73 8.92
N ARG A 66 -3.77 -8.31 7.95
CA ARG A 66 -2.46 -7.79 7.51
C ARG A 66 -2.56 -6.35 7.01
N CYS A 67 -3.60 -6.02 6.25
CA CYS A 67 -3.79 -4.68 5.71
C CYS A 67 -4.06 -3.68 6.83
N SER A 68 -4.93 -4.01 7.81
CA SER A 68 -5.11 -3.20 9.03
C SER A 68 -3.78 -2.97 9.77
N MET A 69 -2.97 -4.02 9.99
CA MET A 69 -1.67 -3.89 10.64
C MET A 69 -0.73 -2.95 9.85
N CYS A 70 -0.72 -3.07 8.53
CA CYS A 70 0.07 -2.21 7.65
C CYS A 70 -0.37 -0.74 7.73
N PHE A 71 -1.68 -0.47 7.75
CA PHE A 71 -2.22 0.88 7.90
C PHE A 71 -1.94 1.45 9.29
N ASP A 72 -2.16 0.66 10.34
CA ASP A 72 -1.86 1.04 11.73
C ASP A 72 -0.40 1.49 11.86
N MET A 73 0.57 0.66 11.43
CA MET A 73 1.99 1.01 11.48
C MET A 73 2.29 2.32 10.76
N ARG A 74 1.68 2.54 9.58
CA ARG A 74 1.92 3.73 8.76
C ARG A 74 1.34 4.98 9.41
N PHE A 75 0.08 4.93 9.82
CA PHE A 75 -0.62 6.07 10.38
C PHE A 75 -0.17 6.41 11.80
N GLU A 76 0.29 5.44 12.58
CA GLU A 76 0.95 5.70 13.88
C GLU A 76 2.15 6.64 13.74
N ARG A 77 3.01 6.38 12.73
CA ARG A 77 4.15 7.27 12.45
C ARG A 77 3.72 8.61 11.90
N THR A 78 2.72 8.64 11.00
CA THR A 78 2.18 9.90 10.46
C THR A 78 1.55 10.77 11.55
N ALA A 79 0.79 10.20 12.47
CA ALA A 79 0.15 10.92 13.56
C ALA A 79 1.18 11.47 14.57
N LEU A 80 2.24 10.71 14.86
CA LEU A 80 3.36 11.19 15.68
C LEU A 80 4.05 12.39 15.00
N TYR A 81 4.41 12.25 13.73
CA TYR A 81 5.05 13.32 12.97
C TYR A 81 4.17 14.58 12.93
N ALA A 82 2.87 14.41 12.72
CA ALA A 82 1.89 15.48 12.73
C ALA A 82 1.87 16.25 14.06
N ALA A 83 1.84 15.52 15.18
CA ALA A 83 1.85 16.12 16.51
C ALA A 83 3.15 16.89 16.81
N GLU A 84 4.30 16.35 16.41
CA GLU A 84 5.61 16.97 16.64
C GLU A 84 5.84 18.24 15.79
N HIS A 85 5.19 18.33 14.63
CA HIS A 85 5.41 19.41 13.66
C HIS A 85 4.21 20.36 13.53
N GLY A 86 3.20 20.23 14.41
CA GLY A 86 2.06 21.15 14.47
C GLY A 86 1.01 20.97 13.37
N PHE A 87 0.93 19.80 12.73
CA PHE A 87 -0.15 19.49 11.78
C PHE A 87 -1.42 19.09 12.54
N GLY A 88 -2.51 19.83 12.31
CA GLY A 88 -3.80 19.56 12.97
C GLY A 88 -4.63 18.46 12.30
N THR A 89 -4.26 17.97 11.12
CA THR A 89 -5.07 17.02 10.35
C THR A 89 -4.20 16.13 9.48
N ILE A 90 -4.50 14.82 9.46
CA ILE A 90 -3.86 13.81 8.62
C ILE A 90 -4.89 13.07 7.78
N THR A 91 -4.46 12.58 6.62
CA THR A 91 -5.24 11.72 5.73
C THR A 91 -4.29 10.90 4.85
N THR A 92 -4.83 10.10 3.93
CA THR A 92 -4.02 9.21 3.08
C THR A 92 -4.55 9.11 1.66
N THR A 93 -3.63 8.99 0.71
CA THR A 93 -3.96 8.64 -0.68
C THR A 93 -4.48 7.19 -0.80
N ASN A 94 -4.23 6.32 0.18
CA ASN A 94 -4.77 4.95 0.18
C ASN A 94 -6.31 4.92 0.10
N ALA A 95 -6.98 5.95 0.65
CA ALA A 95 -8.43 6.05 0.64
C ALA A 95 -9.02 6.30 -0.77
N THR A 96 -8.19 6.72 -1.74
CA THR A 96 -8.58 6.91 -3.15
C THR A 96 -8.65 5.59 -3.95
N SER A 97 -8.09 4.50 -3.42
CA SER A 97 -7.86 3.27 -4.17
C SER A 97 -9.04 2.31 -4.07
N ARG A 98 -9.57 1.88 -5.22
CA ARG A 98 -10.60 0.83 -5.32
C ARG A 98 -10.13 -0.51 -4.76
N TRP A 99 -8.82 -0.74 -4.72
CA TRP A 99 -8.23 -1.96 -4.16
C TRP A 99 -8.27 -1.99 -2.63
N LYS A 100 -8.49 -0.85 -1.98
CA LYS A 100 -8.51 -0.75 -0.51
C LYS A 100 -9.93 -0.71 0.02
N ASP A 101 -10.07 -1.29 1.20
CA ASP A 101 -11.27 -1.13 2.01
C ASP A 101 -11.19 0.23 2.70
N ALA A 102 -12.11 1.13 2.37
CA ALA A 102 -12.12 2.50 2.87
C ALA A 102 -12.40 2.56 4.38
N ASP A 103 -13.25 1.68 4.89
CA ASP A 103 -13.57 1.61 6.31
C ASP A 103 -12.35 1.15 7.09
N GLN A 104 -11.66 0.11 6.62
CA GLN A 104 -10.40 -0.36 7.21
C GLN A 104 -9.33 0.76 7.26
N VAL A 105 -9.22 1.55 6.18
CA VAL A 105 -8.27 2.67 6.12
C VAL A 105 -8.67 3.76 7.13
N ASN A 106 -9.95 4.13 7.18
CA ASN A 106 -10.45 5.17 8.06
C ASN A 106 -10.34 4.77 9.54
N GLU A 107 -10.67 3.52 9.89
CA GLU A 107 -10.55 3.00 11.25
C GLU A 107 -9.11 3.10 11.77
N SER A 108 -8.12 2.64 10.98
CA SER A 108 -6.70 2.76 11.33
C SER A 108 -6.28 4.22 11.48
N GLY A 109 -6.77 5.11 10.61
CA GLY A 109 -6.46 6.54 10.65
C GLY A 109 -7.01 7.25 11.89
N ILE A 110 -8.28 7.00 12.22
CA ILE A 110 -8.95 7.51 13.43
C ILE A 110 -8.21 7.02 14.68
N LYS A 111 -7.90 5.72 14.74
CA LYS A 111 -7.18 5.11 15.86
C LYS A 111 -5.80 5.73 16.07
N ALA A 112 -5.07 6.04 14.99
CA ALA A 112 -3.75 6.66 15.07
C ALA A 112 -3.84 8.12 15.54
N ALA A 113 -4.73 8.91 14.94
CA ALA A 113 -4.92 10.33 15.28
C ALA A 113 -5.37 10.50 16.75
N ALA A 114 -6.25 9.62 17.25
CA ALA A 114 -6.77 9.66 18.62
C ALA A 114 -5.69 9.58 19.72
N LYS A 115 -4.46 9.14 19.38
CA LYS A 115 -3.32 9.10 20.32
C LYS A 115 -2.75 10.49 20.62
N TYR A 116 -3.03 11.51 19.81
CA TYR A 116 -2.40 12.83 19.88
C TYR A 116 -3.46 13.95 19.92
N PRO A 117 -3.61 14.65 21.06
CA PRO A 117 -4.51 15.79 21.15
C PRO A 117 -4.17 16.87 20.11
N GLY A 118 -5.18 17.34 19.38
CA GLY A 118 -5.02 18.35 18.33
C GLY A 118 -4.77 17.79 16.93
N VAL A 119 -4.58 16.47 16.77
CA VAL A 119 -4.47 15.82 15.46
C VAL A 119 -5.79 15.14 15.10
N GLY A 120 -6.41 15.55 14.00
CA GLY A 120 -7.62 14.94 13.45
C GLY A 120 -7.33 14.00 12.28
N TRP A 121 -8.21 13.02 12.06
CA TRP A 121 -8.26 12.24 10.82
C TRP A 121 -9.31 12.83 9.88
N TRP A 122 -8.91 13.17 8.65
CA TRP A 122 -9.85 13.66 7.64
C TRP A 122 -10.51 12.51 6.90
N ILE A 123 -11.70 12.13 7.36
CA ILE A 123 -12.62 11.23 6.66
C ILE A 123 -13.25 12.01 5.50
N TYR A 124 -13.04 11.51 4.29
CA TYR A 124 -13.65 12.08 3.09
C TYR A 124 -13.83 10.96 2.06
N ASP A 125 -14.90 11.04 1.27
CA ASP A 125 -15.12 10.11 0.18
C ASP A 125 -14.25 10.51 -1.03
N TRP A 126 -13.08 9.88 -1.11
CA TRP A 126 -12.13 10.07 -2.20
C TRP A 126 -12.42 9.19 -3.42
N GLN A 127 -13.43 8.31 -3.36
CA GLN A 127 -13.72 7.31 -4.39
C GLN A 127 -14.87 7.70 -5.32
N THR A 128 -15.37 8.93 -5.19
CA THR A 128 -16.36 9.49 -6.13
C THR A 128 -15.91 9.36 -7.58
N GLU A 129 -16.87 9.23 -8.49
CA GLU A 129 -16.59 9.08 -9.92
C GLU A 129 -15.78 10.25 -10.49
N ALA A 130 -16.13 11.49 -10.11
CA ALA A 130 -15.41 12.68 -10.54
C ALA A 130 -13.95 12.69 -10.08
N MET A 131 -13.67 12.26 -8.84
CA MET A 131 -12.30 12.15 -8.34
C MET A 131 -11.53 11.01 -9.00
N SER A 132 -12.18 9.86 -9.22
CA SER A 132 -11.61 8.74 -9.96
C SER A 132 -11.18 9.17 -11.37
N GLN A 133 -12.07 9.81 -12.12
CA GLN A 133 -11.76 10.30 -13.48
C GLN A 133 -10.61 11.31 -13.47
N ARG A 134 -10.60 12.23 -12.50
CA ARG A 134 -9.51 13.19 -12.33
C ARG A 134 -8.18 12.51 -12.03
N LYS A 135 -8.17 11.50 -11.16
CA LYS A 135 -6.98 10.70 -10.83
C LYS A 135 -6.39 10.06 -12.09
N TYR A 136 -7.19 9.35 -12.89
CA TYR A 136 -6.68 8.71 -14.11
C TYR A 136 -6.21 9.70 -15.18
N ARG A 137 -6.86 10.87 -15.30
CA ARG A 137 -6.38 11.95 -16.19
C ARG A 137 -4.98 12.42 -15.79
N ILE A 138 -4.81 12.82 -14.52
CA ILE A 138 -3.51 13.26 -13.99
C ILE A 138 -2.46 12.15 -14.15
N ASN A 139 -2.86 10.90 -13.89
CA ASN A 139 -1.96 9.75 -14.03
C ASN A 139 -1.44 9.59 -15.46
N ALA A 140 -2.31 9.66 -16.46
CA ALA A 140 -1.91 9.54 -17.86
C ALA A 140 -1.13 10.77 -18.36
N ASP A 141 -1.57 11.98 -18.01
CA ASP A 141 -0.93 13.23 -18.43
C ASP A 141 0.53 13.31 -17.95
N LEU A 142 0.81 12.79 -16.75
CA LEU A 142 2.14 12.80 -16.13
C LEU A 142 2.89 11.47 -16.29
N GLN A 143 2.32 10.54 -17.05
CA GLN A 143 2.82 9.18 -17.28
C GLN A 143 3.31 8.53 -15.98
N PHE A 144 2.44 8.49 -14.97
CA PHE A 144 2.78 7.91 -13.68
C PHE A 144 3.06 6.42 -13.80
N TYR A 145 4.04 5.94 -13.01
CA TYR A 145 4.30 4.51 -12.86
C TYR A 145 3.04 3.76 -12.40
N LYS A 146 2.69 2.69 -13.11
CA LYS A 146 1.51 1.85 -12.84
C LYS A 146 1.89 0.67 -11.97
N GLN A 147 1.41 0.73 -10.72
CA GLN A 147 1.67 -0.27 -9.70
C GLN A 147 0.83 -1.53 -9.95
N GLU A 148 1.48 -2.70 -10.02
CA GLU A 148 0.78 -3.98 -10.28
C GLU A 148 0.37 -4.74 -9.01
N TYR A 149 0.76 -4.24 -7.84
CA TYR A 149 0.49 -4.84 -6.53
C TYR A 149 0.55 -3.79 -5.42
N CYS A 150 0.03 -4.11 -4.23
CA CYS A 150 -0.03 -3.18 -3.09
C CYS A 150 1.35 -2.65 -2.65
N GLY A 151 2.42 -3.36 -2.97
CA GLY A 151 3.79 -3.08 -2.53
C GLY A 151 4.33 -4.14 -1.57
N CYS A 152 3.49 -4.80 -0.76
CA CYS A 152 4.01 -5.84 0.14
C CYS A 152 4.35 -7.15 -0.56
N SER A 153 5.34 -7.88 -0.04
CA SER A 153 5.81 -9.16 -0.60
C SER A 153 4.69 -10.21 -0.70
N TYR A 154 3.72 -10.18 0.21
CA TYR A 154 2.58 -11.09 0.19
C TYR A 154 1.58 -10.72 -0.92
N SER A 155 1.34 -9.43 -1.15
CA SER A 155 0.52 -8.97 -2.29
C SER A 155 1.18 -9.36 -3.62
N LEU A 156 2.51 -9.22 -3.74
CA LEU A 156 3.26 -9.64 -4.92
C LEU A 156 3.12 -11.15 -5.16
N ARG A 157 3.22 -11.96 -4.10
CA ARG A 157 2.97 -13.42 -4.17
C ARG A 157 1.56 -13.70 -4.70
N ASP A 158 0.54 -13.10 -4.09
CA ASP A 158 -0.86 -13.38 -4.41
C ASP A 158 -1.20 -12.97 -5.85
N VAL A 159 -0.72 -11.81 -6.31
CA VAL A 159 -0.85 -11.38 -7.71
C VAL A 159 -0.15 -12.34 -8.68
N ASN A 160 1.04 -12.82 -8.35
CA ASN A 160 1.77 -13.75 -9.21
C ASN A 160 1.13 -15.15 -9.25
N MET A 161 0.50 -15.59 -8.16
CA MET A 161 -0.29 -16.83 -8.14
C MET A 161 -1.52 -16.71 -9.05
N TYR A 162 -2.24 -15.59 -8.95
CA TYR A 162 -3.36 -15.28 -9.85
C TYR A 162 -2.90 -15.24 -11.31
N ARG A 163 -1.85 -14.48 -11.63
CA ARG A 163 -1.29 -14.39 -13.00
C ARG A 163 -0.92 -15.75 -13.55
N LYS A 164 -0.28 -16.61 -12.76
CA LYS A 164 0.05 -17.97 -13.17
C LYS A 164 -1.19 -18.81 -13.51
N LYS A 165 -2.26 -18.71 -12.73
CA LYS A 165 -3.53 -19.42 -12.99
C LYS A 165 -4.16 -18.97 -14.31
N GLU A 166 -4.08 -17.67 -14.60
CA GLU A 166 -4.59 -17.07 -15.83
C GLU A 166 -3.63 -17.18 -17.04
N GLY A 167 -2.46 -17.83 -16.87
CA GLY A 167 -1.45 -17.95 -17.94
C GLY A 167 -0.72 -16.65 -18.28
N LEU A 168 -0.75 -15.65 -17.38
CA LEU A 168 -0.09 -14.36 -17.52
C LEU A 168 1.36 -14.41 -16.99
N ALA A 169 2.22 -13.56 -17.55
CA ALA A 169 3.59 -13.38 -17.07
C ALA A 169 3.61 -12.80 -15.65
N PRO A 170 4.57 -13.19 -14.79
CA PRO A 170 4.69 -12.62 -13.45
C PRO A 170 4.99 -11.11 -13.49
N VAL A 171 4.67 -10.42 -12.39
CA VAL A 171 5.03 -9.01 -12.17
C VAL A 171 6.54 -8.85 -12.29
N VAL A 172 6.96 -7.88 -13.10
CA VAL A 172 8.35 -7.46 -13.23
C VAL A 172 8.55 -6.25 -12.33
N VAL A 173 9.26 -6.43 -11.23
CA VAL A 173 9.62 -5.31 -10.33
C VAL A 173 10.50 -4.32 -11.09
N GLY A 174 10.19 -3.03 -10.96
CA GLY A 174 10.87 -1.99 -11.75
C GLY A 174 10.52 -2.01 -13.23
N GLY A 175 9.41 -2.66 -13.61
CA GLY A 175 8.90 -2.63 -14.98
C GLY A 175 8.47 -1.23 -15.44
N GLU A 176 8.47 -1.02 -16.76
CA GLU A 176 8.17 0.27 -17.41
C GLU A 176 6.68 0.38 -17.81
N THR A 177 5.77 0.01 -16.91
CA THR A 177 4.33 0.18 -17.16
C THR A 177 3.89 1.53 -16.63
N TYR A 178 3.32 2.36 -17.50
CA TYR A 178 2.87 3.71 -17.16
C TYR A 178 1.40 3.91 -17.54
N TYR A 179 0.71 4.77 -16.79
CA TYR A 179 -0.61 5.25 -17.19
C TYR A 179 -0.48 6.03 -18.50
N SER A 180 -1.43 5.82 -19.42
CA SER A 180 -1.36 6.39 -20.77
C SER A 180 -2.74 6.71 -21.37
N ASP A 181 -3.79 6.02 -20.92
CA ASP A 181 -5.15 6.26 -21.39
C ASP A 181 -6.09 6.26 -20.19
N PRO A 182 -6.60 7.43 -19.75
CA PRO A 182 -7.42 7.53 -18.56
C PRO A 182 -8.68 6.65 -18.57
N VAL A 183 -9.25 6.40 -19.75
CA VAL A 183 -10.48 5.60 -19.88
C VAL A 183 -10.13 4.13 -19.75
N LYS A 184 -9.18 3.66 -20.57
CA LYS A 184 -8.73 2.26 -20.54
C LYS A 184 -8.14 1.90 -19.18
N ASP A 185 -7.31 2.76 -18.60
CA ASP A 185 -6.70 2.54 -17.29
C ASP A 185 -7.75 2.49 -16.16
N SER A 186 -8.83 3.28 -16.27
CA SER A 186 -9.94 3.21 -15.33
C SER A 186 -10.78 1.94 -15.49
N GLU A 187 -10.95 1.43 -16.72
CA GLU A 187 -11.68 0.19 -17.01
C GLU A 187 -10.91 -1.05 -16.55
N GLU A 188 -9.58 -1.02 -16.56
CA GLU A 188 -8.74 -2.08 -16.00
C GLU A 188 -8.90 -2.21 -14.48
N GLU A 189 -9.20 -1.11 -13.79
CA GLU A 189 -9.47 -1.05 -12.35
C GLU A 189 -10.97 -0.86 -12.03
N SER A 190 -11.86 -1.37 -12.89
CA SER A 190 -13.31 -1.28 -12.65
C SER A 190 -13.71 -2.00 -11.35
N VAL A 191 -14.85 -1.60 -10.76
CA VAL A 191 -15.35 -2.19 -9.50
C VAL A 191 -15.52 -3.70 -9.64
N GLU A 192 -16.04 -4.14 -10.79
CA GLU A 192 -16.31 -5.53 -11.13
C GLU A 192 -15.01 -6.33 -11.24
N ARG A 193 -13.99 -5.78 -11.92
CA ARG A 193 -12.69 -6.44 -12.05
C ARG A 193 -11.97 -6.58 -10.72
N VAL A 194 -11.99 -5.52 -9.92
CA VAL A 194 -11.41 -5.54 -8.57
C VAL A 194 -12.14 -6.56 -7.69
N ALA A 195 -13.48 -6.60 -7.74
CA ALA A 195 -14.28 -7.58 -6.99
C ALA A 195 -13.98 -9.03 -7.45
N GLN A 196 -13.89 -9.26 -8.75
CA GLN A 196 -13.55 -10.57 -9.32
C GLN A 196 -12.17 -11.03 -8.87
N PHE A 197 -11.16 -10.15 -8.92
CA PHE A 197 -9.82 -10.47 -8.43
C PHE A 197 -9.85 -10.93 -6.98
N PHE A 198 -10.55 -10.22 -6.08
CA PHE A 198 -10.62 -10.62 -4.68
C PHE A 198 -11.37 -11.95 -4.47
N ALA A 199 -12.41 -12.22 -5.27
CA ALA A 199 -13.10 -13.51 -5.24
C ALA A 199 -12.15 -14.66 -5.63
N ASP A 200 -11.32 -14.44 -6.65
CA ASP A 200 -10.37 -15.43 -7.16
C ASP A 200 -9.18 -15.64 -6.21
N THR A 201 -8.60 -14.58 -5.65
CA THR A 201 -7.44 -14.70 -4.76
C THR A 201 -7.81 -15.26 -3.39
N ASN A 202 -9.02 -14.98 -2.90
CA ASN A 202 -9.48 -15.49 -1.60
C ASN A 202 -9.90 -16.96 -1.66
N SER A 203 -10.22 -17.47 -2.86
CA SER A 203 -10.61 -18.87 -3.08
C SER A 203 -9.43 -19.83 -3.32
N ALA A 204 -8.19 -19.41 -3.04
CA ALA A 204 -6.99 -20.22 -3.22
C ALA A 204 -7.14 -21.64 -2.63
N GLU A 205 -6.69 -22.64 -3.38
CA GLU A 205 -6.83 -24.05 -3.06
C GLU A 205 -6.17 -24.39 -1.72
N GLU A 206 -6.84 -25.22 -0.91
CA GLU A 206 -6.34 -25.58 0.43
C GLU A 206 -4.99 -26.30 0.39
N GLU A 207 -4.70 -27.04 -0.69
CA GLU A 207 -3.40 -27.68 -0.89
C GLU A 207 -2.26 -26.66 -1.05
N GLU A 208 -2.50 -25.58 -1.79
CA GLU A 208 -1.50 -24.52 -1.98
C GLU A 208 -1.29 -23.74 -0.68
N LYS A 209 -2.37 -23.44 0.05
CA LYS A 209 -2.26 -22.85 1.40
C LYS A 209 -1.48 -23.77 2.35
N ARG A 210 -1.69 -25.09 2.31
CA ARG A 210 -0.92 -26.07 3.11
C ARG A 210 0.57 -25.99 2.80
N ARG A 211 0.94 -26.02 1.51
CA ARG A 211 2.33 -25.90 1.05
C ARG A 211 2.97 -24.59 1.53
N LEU A 212 2.27 -23.47 1.42
CA LEU A 212 2.76 -22.17 1.89
C LEU A 212 2.93 -22.15 3.42
N ARG A 213 1.99 -22.71 4.18
CA ARG A 213 2.09 -22.82 5.65
C ARG A 213 3.35 -23.58 6.06
N GLU A 214 3.65 -24.69 5.39
CA GLU A 214 4.86 -25.49 5.65
C GLU A 214 6.13 -24.68 5.34
N MET A 215 6.20 -24.05 4.16
CA MET A 215 7.32 -23.19 3.78
C MET A 215 7.58 -22.07 4.80
N TYR A 216 6.54 -21.35 5.25
CA TYR A 216 6.69 -20.30 6.25
C TYR A 216 7.09 -20.85 7.62
N ARG A 217 6.58 -22.03 8.02
CA ARG A 217 6.98 -22.71 9.26
C ARG A 217 8.46 -23.07 9.24
N GLU A 218 8.96 -23.61 8.13
CA GLU A 218 10.38 -23.94 7.94
C GLU A 218 11.27 -22.71 7.98
N ARG A 219 10.91 -21.65 7.23
CA ARG A 219 11.65 -20.38 7.29
C ARG A 219 11.76 -19.83 8.71
N ARG A 220 10.68 -19.90 9.50
CA ARG A 220 10.69 -19.47 10.92
C ARG A 220 11.53 -20.37 11.84
N LYS A 221 11.69 -21.66 11.51
CA LYS A 221 12.60 -22.55 12.24
C LYS A 221 14.05 -22.19 11.95
N ASN A 222 14.38 -21.98 10.68
CA ASN A 222 15.72 -21.63 10.23
C ASN A 222 16.16 -20.27 10.77
N HIS A 223 15.27 -19.27 10.77
CA HIS A 223 15.56 -17.95 11.36
C HIS A 223 15.86 -18.04 12.87
N ARG A 224 15.09 -18.84 13.62
CA ARG A 224 15.33 -19.07 15.05
C ARG A 224 16.65 -19.81 15.32
N GLN A 225 17.07 -20.70 14.42
CA GLN A 225 18.38 -21.34 14.50
C GLN A 225 19.51 -20.36 14.19
N GLN A 226 19.34 -19.43 13.25
CA GLN A 226 20.32 -18.38 12.97
C GLN A 226 20.45 -17.37 14.12
N GLU A 227 19.34 -16.93 14.72
CA GLU A 227 19.37 -16.06 15.91
C GLU A 227 19.94 -16.78 17.15
N GLY A 228 19.74 -18.10 17.26
CA GLY A 228 20.28 -18.92 18.35
C GLY A 228 21.76 -19.30 18.19
N ASN A 229 22.34 -19.18 16.98
CA ASN A 229 23.73 -19.50 16.68
C ASN A 229 24.67 -18.28 16.72
N ASN A 230 24.20 -17.14 17.21
CA ASN A 230 25.00 -15.92 17.43
C ASN A 230 25.59 -15.82 18.86
N TRP A 231 25.95 -16.95 19.47
CA TRP A 231 26.67 -17.04 20.76
C TRP A 231 28.03 -17.70 20.59
#